data_AF-A0A7W2QBC4-F1
#
_entry.id   AF-A0A7W2QBC4-F1
#
_cell.length_a   1.000
_cell.length_b   1.000
_cell.length_c   1.000
_cell.angle_alpha   90.00
_cell.angle_beta   90.00
_cell.angle_gamma   90.00
#
_symmetry.space_group_name_H-M   'P 1'
#
loop_
_entity.id
_entity.type
_entity.pdbx_description
1 polymer ?
#
loop_
_entity_poly.entity_id
_entity_poly.type
_entity_poly.pdbx_seq_one_letter_code
_entity_poly.pdbx_strand_id
1 'polypeptide(L)'
;MSKLSSPPSAPNLISVNCLVIDKSTGEIIGYGGEPSVLAGKTSYQQELSKCRSIDDFEDHISFIDRRKLPPHELHALRDAVDYAHGTWRRTGVDCRITLPQQRLLTQLRDLVLYHNVIYISQTALASKLSVSESNLIKKLRTLTDAKLLIVRTSRDGIRTGEMKIIINPRLIFRGSDEARERYMKWWYRPTCSLRTSEANTSGSTGAIARAA
;
A
#
# COMPACT_ATOMS: atom_id res chain seq x y z
N MET A 1 -81.29 -21.17 4.38
CA MET A 1 -80.47 -19.94 4.48
C MET A 1 -79.05 -20.41 4.84
N SER A 2 -78.18 -20.71 3.88
CA SER A 2 -77.22 -19.78 3.23
C SER A 2 -76.37 -19.07 4.31
N LYS A 3 -75.05 -19.23 4.42
CA LYS A 3 -74.01 -19.22 3.38
C LYS A 3 -72.75 -19.98 3.81
N LEU A 4 -72.13 -20.59 2.80
CA LEU A 4 -70.79 -21.14 2.76
C LEU A 4 -69.70 -20.12 3.11
N SER A 5 -68.60 -20.69 3.61
CA SER A 5 -67.26 -20.14 3.75
C SER A 5 -66.78 -19.29 2.57
N SER A 6 -66.22 -18.12 2.85
CA SER A 6 -65.17 -17.52 2.02
C SER A 6 -63.81 -17.96 2.56
N PRO A 7 -62.90 -18.52 1.75
CA PRO A 7 -61.52 -18.72 2.18
C PRO A 7 -60.87 -17.35 2.45
N PRO A 8 -59.91 -17.23 3.39
CA PRO A 8 -59.13 -16.02 3.52
C PRO A 8 -58.45 -15.75 2.17
N SER A 9 -58.76 -14.57 1.61
CA SER A 9 -58.16 -14.04 0.39
C SER A 9 -56.65 -14.24 0.45
N ALA A 10 -56.07 -14.77 -0.63
CA ALA A 10 -54.62 -14.87 -0.78
C ALA A 10 -53.97 -13.52 -0.40
N PRO A 11 -52.86 -13.52 0.34
CA PRO A 11 -52.23 -12.28 0.79
C PRO A 11 -51.80 -11.46 -0.43
N ASN A 12 -52.36 -10.25 -0.57
CA ASN A 12 -52.03 -9.25 -1.59
C ASN A 12 -50.63 -8.64 -1.34
N LEU A 13 -49.63 -9.49 -1.14
CA LEU A 13 -48.28 -9.08 -0.79
C LEU A 13 -47.40 -9.18 -2.03
N ILE A 14 -46.65 -8.12 -2.31
CA ILE A 14 -45.57 -8.13 -3.30
C ILE A 14 -44.25 -7.97 -2.57
N SER A 15 -43.23 -8.70 -3.03
CA SER A 15 -41.87 -8.56 -2.51
C SER A 15 -41.01 -7.80 -3.51
N VAL A 16 -40.47 -6.65 -3.12
CA VAL A 16 -39.58 -5.81 -3.94
C VAL A 16 -38.39 -5.39 -3.10
N ASN A 17 -37.16 -5.70 -3.52
CA ASN A 17 -35.92 -5.28 -2.85
C ASN A 17 -35.89 -5.58 -1.33
N CYS A 18 -36.27 -6.80 -0.94
CA CYS A 18 -36.41 -7.23 0.47
C CYS A 18 -37.55 -6.56 1.24
N LEU A 19 -38.42 -5.77 0.63
CA LEU A 19 -39.59 -5.20 1.29
C LEU A 19 -40.81 -6.03 0.92
N VAL A 20 -41.58 -6.45 1.92
CA VAL A 20 -42.91 -7.04 1.74
C VAL A 20 -43.90 -5.89 1.81
N ILE A 21 -44.52 -5.58 0.68
CA ILE A 21 -45.42 -4.43 0.50
C ILE A 21 -46.83 -4.95 0.28
N ASP A 22 -47.80 -4.39 0.99
CA ASP A 22 -49.21 -4.58 0.69
C ASP A 22 -49.54 -3.91 -0.65
N LYS A 23 -50.00 -4.68 -1.61
CA LYS A 23 -50.34 -4.19 -2.94
C LYS A 23 -51.53 -3.22 -2.94
N SER A 24 -52.40 -3.31 -1.92
CA SER A 24 -53.63 -2.51 -1.83
C SER A 24 -53.43 -1.19 -1.09
N THR A 25 -52.56 -1.15 -0.09
CA THR A 25 -52.30 0.07 0.72
C THR A 25 -50.98 0.74 0.37
N GLY A 26 -50.03 0.01 -0.23
CA GLY A 26 -48.65 0.47 -0.44
C GLY A 26 -47.80 0.47 0.84
N GLU A 27 -48.33 -0.03 1.96
CA GLU A 27 -47.61 -0.09 3.23
C GLU A 27 -46.56 -1.21 3.25
N ILE A 28 -45.41 -0.93 3.85
CA ILE A 28 -44.35 -1.91 4.06
C ILE A 28 -44.71 -2.70 5.32
N ILE A 29 -45.11 -3.96 5.15
CA ILE A 29 -45.52 -4.85 6.24
C ILE A 29 -44.31 -5.55 6.86
N GLY A 30 -43.19 -5.63 6.15
CA GLY A 30 -41.95 -6.18 6.72
C GLY A 30 -40.83 -6.29 5.72
N TYR A 31 -39.76 -6.95 6.16
CA TYR A 31 -38.61 -7.27 5.33
C TYR A 31 -38.65 -8.76 4.96
N GLY A 32 -38.56 -9.07 3.66
CA GLY A 32 -38.45 -10.43 3.15
C GLY A 32 -37.05 -11.01 3.41
N GLY A 33 -36.98 -12.34 3.61
CA GLY A 33 -35.71 -13.06 3.85
C GLY A 33 -34.81 -13.22 2.62
N GLU A 34 -35.26 -12.77 1.45
CA GLU A 34 -34.47 -12.82 0.22
C GLU A 34 -33.39 -11.71 0.22
N PRO A 35 -32.13 -12.00 -0.13
CA PRO A 35 -31.07 -11.00 -0.21
C PRO A 35 -31.39 -9.97 -1.31
N SER A 36 -31.10 -8.69 -1.02
CA SER A 36 -31.41 -7.60 -1.94
C SER A 36 -30.66 -7.77 -3.26
N VAL A 37 -31.33 -7.54 -4.40
CA VAL A 37 -30.66 -7.45 -5.70
C VAL A 37 -29.65 -6.28 -5.71
N LEU A 38 -29.85 -5.29 -4.82
CA LEU A 38 -28.93 -4.17 -4.57
C LEU A 38 -27.89 -4.45 -3.48
N ALA A 39 -27.93 -5.63 -2.82
CA ALA A 39 -26.80 -6.11 -2.04
C ALA A 39 -25.71 -6.52 -3.03
N GLY A 40 -25.07 -5.51 -3.62
CA GLY A 40 -23.90 -5.69 -4.46
C GLY A 40 -22.91 -6.56 -3.71
N LYS A 41 -22.28 -7.50 -4.43
CA LYS A 41 -21.15 -8.29 -3.94
C LYS A 41 -20.27 -7.38 -3.11
N THR A 42 -20.16 -7.64 -1.81
CA THR A 42 -19.12 -7.04 -0.97
C THR A 42 -17.79 -7.52 -1.56
N SER A 43 -17.24 -6.75 -2.50
CA SER A 43 -15.93 -7.00 -3.07
C SER A 43 -14.95 -7.01 -1.90
N TYR A 44 -14.34 -8.17 -1.66
CA TYR A 44 -13.33 -8.33 -0.63
C TYR A 44 -12.27 -7.25 -0.79
N GLN A 45 -12.12 -6.37 0.22
CA GLN A 45 -11.11 -5.32 0.18
C GLN A 45 -9.74 -5.96 0.37
N GLN A 46 -8.97 -6.07 -0.71
CA GLN A 46 -7.59 -6.50 -0.63
C GLN A 46 -6.77 -5.47 0.16
N GLU A 47 -6.03 -5.93 1.15
CA GLU A 47 -5.13 -5.07 1.92
C GLU A 47 -4.02 -4.51 1.02
N LEU A 48 -3.58 -3.27 1.26
CA LEU A 48 -2.50 -2.62 0.50
C LEU A 48 -1.19 -3.41 0.49
N SER A 49 -0.93 -4.16 1.55
CA SER A 49 0.21 -5.07 1.69
C SER A 49 0.18 -6.23 0.70
N LYS A 50 -1.04 -6.67 0.32
CA LYS A 50 -1.32 -7.82 -0.55
C LYS A 50 -1.46 -7.43 -2.03
N CYS A 51 -1.59 -6.15 -2.38
CA CYS A 51 -1.64 -5.71 -3.78
C CYS A 51 -0.36 -6.11 -4.53
N ARG A 52 -0.52 -6.70 -5.72
CA ARG A 52 0.55 -7.20 -6.60
C ARG A 52 0.54 -6.58 -7.99
N SER A 53 -0.48 -5.80 -8.32
CA SER A 53 -0.59 -5.12 -9.61
C SER A 53 -1.05 -3.66 -9.46
N ILE A 54 -0.97 -2.90 -10.55
CA ILE A 54 -1.59 -1.56 -10.64
C ILE A 54 -3.10 -1.68 -10.47
N ASP A 55 -3.72 -2.67 -11.11
CA ASP A 55 -5.17 -2.91 -11.05
C ASP A 55 -5.63 -3.17 -9.59
N ASP A 56 -4.90 -4.02 -8.84
CA ASP A 56 -5.16 -4.29 -7.42
C ASP A 56 -5.08 -3.01 -6.56
N PHE A 57 -4.20 -2.08 -6.95
CA PHE A 57 -3.99 -0.83 -6.23
C PHE A 57 -5.05 0.21 -6.57
N GLU A 58 -5.48 0.27 -7.83
CA GLU A 58 -6.60 1.11 -8.28
C GLU A 58 -7.90 0.67 -7.60
N ASP A 59 -8.17 -0.63 -7.56
CA ASP A 59 -9.28 -1.22 -6.81
C ASP A 59 -9.17 -0.91 -5.32
N HIS A 60 -7.98 -0.96 -4.72
CA HIS A 60 -7.82 -0.57 -3.32
C HIS A 60 -8.13 0.91 -3.08
N ILE A 61 -7.68 1.79 -3.98
CA ILE A 61 -7.88 3.24 -3.86
C ILE A 61 -9.34 3.65 -4.13
N SER A 62 -10.10 2.92 -4.94
CA SER A 62 -11.48 3.29 -5.26
C SER A 62 -12.38 3.36 -4.02
N PHE A 63 -12.05 2.63 -2.96
CA PHE A 63 -12.74 2.67 -1.66
C PHE A 63 -12.30 3.81 -0.75
N ILE A 64 -11.17 4.46 -1.05
CA ILE A 64 -10.60 5.49 -0.20
C ILE A 64 -11.08 6.86 -0.68
N ASP A 65 -11.75 7.59 0.20
CA ASP A 65 -12.09 8.98 -0.07
C ASP A 65 -10.84 9.87 -0.07
N ARG A 66 -10.33 10.13 -1.28
CA ARG A 66 -9.13 10.94 -1.50
C ARG A 66 -9.28 12.40 -1.09
N ARG A 67 -10.52 12.89 -0.91
CA ARG A 67 -10.81 14.26 -0.45
C ARG A 67 -10.53 14.43 1.04
N LYS A 68 -10.58 13.33 1.80
CA LYS A 68 -10.26 13.29 3.23
C LYS A 68 -8.77 13.09 3.49
N LEU A 69 -7.98 12.82 2.46
CA LEU A 69 -6.53 12.70 2.62
C LEU A 69 -5.92 14.08 2.80
N PRO A 70 -4.92 14.22 3.69
CA PRO A 70 -4.23 15.49 3.86
C PRO A 70 -3.60 15.93 2.53
N PRO A 71 -3.45 17.26 2.33
CA PRO A 71 -2.80 17.79 1.16
C PRO A 71 -1.39 17.23 1.04
N HIS A 72 -0.94 17.08 -0.21
CA HIS A 72 0.41 16.63 -0.46
C HIS A 72 1.35 17.78 -0.11
N GLU A 73 1.90 17.83 1.09
CA GLU A 73 2.80 18.92 1.49
C GLU A 73 4.26 18.58 1.14
N LEU A 74 5.03 19.58 0.71
CA LEU A 74 6.48 19.46 0.48
C LEU A 74 7.29 19.65 1.76
N HIS A 75 6.65 20.16 2.83
CA HIS A 75 7.30 20.56 4.07
C HIS A 75 8.04 19.37 4.70
N ALA A 76 7.41 18.21 4.82
CA ALA A 76 8.04 17.02 5.41
C ALA A 76 9.36 16.61 4.73
N LEU A 77 9.45 16.68 3.40
CA LEU A 77 10.68 16.35 2.67
C LEU A 77 11.76 17.41 2.91
N ARG A 78 11.40 18.69 2.89
CA ARG A 78 12.35 19.80 3.11
C ARG A 78 12.87 19.79 4.55
N ASP A 79 11.98 19.62 5.51
CA ASP A 79 12.32 19.54 6.94
C ASP A 79 13.25 18.35 7.22
N ALA A 80 13.02 17.20 6.56
CA ALA A 80 13.89 16.03 6.69
C ALA A 80 15.29 16.28 6.10
N VAL A 81 15.39 17.00 4.98
CA VAL A 81 16.67 17.39 4.36
C VAL A 81 17.43 18.35 5.28
N ASP A 82 16.76 19.37 5.80
CA ASP A 82 17.36 20.34 6.72
C ASP A 82 17.81 19.69 8.03
N TYR A 83 16.99 18.80 8.58
CA TYR A 83 17.33 18.01 9.76
C TYR A 83 18.57 17.13 9.52
N ALA A 84 18.65 16.46 8.37
CA ALA A 84 19.80 15.64 7.98
C ALA A 84 21.07 16.48 7.87
N HIS A 85 21.00 17.64 7.22
CA HIS A 85 22.12 18.58 7.14
C HIS A 85 22.56 19.07 8.53
N GLY A 86 21.61 19.43 9.39
CA GLY A 86 21.89 19.85 10.76
C GLY A 86 22.53 18.74 11.60
N THR A 87 22.07 17.50 11.44
CA THR A 87 22.63 16.34 12.14
C THR A 87 24.06 16.05 11.70
N TRP A 88 24.30 16.01 10.39
CA TRP A 88 25.64 15.83 9.83
C TRP A 88 26.64 16.87 10.36
N ARG A 89 26.25 18.15 10.43
CA ARG A 89 27.12 19.20 11.00
C ARG A 89 27.45 18.99 12.48
N ARG A 90 26.55 18.39 13.25
CA ARG A 90 26.72 18.18 14.70
C ARG A 90 27.47 16.89 15.04
N THR A 91 27.22 15.81 14.31
CA THR A 91 27.73 14.47 14.65
C THR A 91 28.86 14.00 13.75
N GLY A 92 29.07 14.66 12.59
CA GLY A 92 30.03 14.23 11.57
C GLY A 92 29.60 12.98 10.78
N VAL A 93 28.48 12.35 11.14
CA VAL A 93 27.95 11.17 10.43
C VAL A 93 27.24 11.60 9.16
N ASP A 94 27.70 11.12 8.00
CA ASP A 94 27.09 11.48 6.72
C ASP A 94 25.70 10.87 6.57
N CYS A 95 24.69 11.70 6.84
CA CYS A 95 23.28 11.40 6.66
C CYS A 95 22.62 12.33 5.63
N ARG A 96 23.43 13.04 4.84
CA ARG A 96 22.94 14.06 3.91
C ARG A 96 22.10 13.43 2.80
N ILE A 97 20.99 14.08 2.48
CA ILE A 97 20.25 13.83 1.26
C ILE A 97 20.84 14.76 0.21
N THR A 98 21.49 14.19 -0.82
CA THR A 98 22.09 14.99 -1.88
C THR A 98 21.04 15.67 -2.74
N LEU A 99 21.39 16.79 -3.39
CA LEU A 99 20.46 17.51 -4.27
C LEU A 99 19.85 16.65 -5.40
N PRO A 100 20.62 15.76 -6.07
CA PRO A 100 20.04 14.82 -7.05
C PRO A 100 19.01 13.87 -6.44
N GLN A 101 19.27 13.35 -5.22
CA GLN A 101 18.33 12.49 -4.50
C GLN A 101 17.07 13.26 -4.10
N GLN A 102 17.21 14.49 -3.62
CA GLN A 102 16.08 15.35 -3.28
C GLN A 102 15.20 15.65 -4.51
N ARG A 103 15.80 15.99 -5.65
CA ARG A 103 15.04 16.23 -6.90
C ARG A 103 14.27 15.00 -7.35
N LEU A 104 14.89 13.83 -7.26
CA LEU A 104 14.24 12.56 -7.60
C LEU A 104 13.09 12.23 -6.62
N LEU A 105 13.28 12.46 -5.32
CA LEU A 105 12.21 12.30 -4.32
C LEU A 105 11.04 13.25 -4.59
N THR A 106 11.29 14.50 -4.99
CA THR A 106 10.24 15.44 -5.39
C THR A 106 9.46 14.94 -6.61
N GLN A 107 10.12 14.37 -7.61
CA GLN A 107 9.42 13.77 -8.76
C GLN A 107 8.56 12.57 -8.36
N LEU A 108 9.09 11.70 -7.49
CA LEU A 108 8.36 10.53 -7.00
C LEU A 108 7.18 10.92 -6.10
N ARG A 109 7.33 11.99 -5.31
CA ARG A 109 6.26 12.57 -4.47
C ARG A 109 5.01 12.82 -5.30
N ASP A 110 5.15 13.44 -6.46
CA ASP A 110 4.02 13.83 -7.29
C ASP A 110 3.27 12.61 -7.87
N LEU A 111 3.87 11.42 -7.82
CA LEU A 111 3.27 10.15 -8.21
C LEU A 111 2.59 9.41 -7.04
N VAL A 112 2.79 9.86 -5.79
CA VAL A 112 2.21 9.19 -4.60
C VAL A 112 0.73 9.53 -4.47
N LEU A 113 -0.11 8.51 -4.63
CA LEU A 113 -1.56 8.67 -4.49
C LEU A 113 -2.06 8.38 -3.08
N TYR A 114 -1.47 7.41 -2.39
CA TYR A 114 -1.90 6.96 -1.06
C TYR A 114 -0.72 6.44 -0.24
N HIS A 115 -0.64 6.86 1.03
CA HIS A 115 0.46 6.57 1.94
C HIS A 115 1.83 6.92 1.35
N ASN A 116 2.74 5.96 1.28
CA ASN A 116 4.11 6.11 0.79
C ASN A 116 4.42 5.11 -0.33
N VAL A 117 3.40 4.64 -1.04
CA VAL A 117 3.51 3.58 -2.05
C VAL A 117 3.11 4.11 -3.43
N ILE A 118 3.83 3.65 -4.46
CA ILE A 118 3.56 3.92 -5.86
C ILE A 118 3.50 2.56 -6.57
N TYR A 119 2.40 2.30 -7.28
CA TYR A 119 2.32 1.24 -8.28
C TYR A 119 2.30 1.90 -9.66
N ILE A 120 3.22 1.49 -10.52
CA ILE A 120 3.39 2.09 -11.85
C ILE A 120 4.10 1.11 -12.78
N SER A 121 3.87 1.23 -14.08
CA SER A 121 4.63 0.46 -15.06
C SER A 121 6.06 1.01 -15.20
N GLN A 122 7.00 0.15 -15.58
CA GLN A 122 8.39 0.56 -15.81
C GLN A 122 8.49 1.66 -16.87
N THR A 123 7.71 1.52 -17.94
CA THR A 123 7.68 2.44 -19.08
C THR A 123 7.12 3.81 -18.69
N ALA A 124 6.02 3.83 -17.93
CA ALA A 124 5.42 5.08 -17.46
C ALA A 124 6.32 5.79 -16.45
N LEU A 125 6.97 5.06 -15.55
CA LEU A 125 7.90 5.64 -14.59
C LEU A 125 9.14 6.22 -15.28
N ALA A 126 9.70 5.52 -16.28
CA ALA A 126 10.81 6.00 -17.08
C ALA A 126 10.46 7.33 -17.77
N SER A 127 9.27 7.41 -18.38
CA SER A 127 8.74 8.64 -18.99
C SER A 127 8.60 9.77 -17.97
N LYS A 128 7.98 9.52 -16.82
CA LYS A 128 7.79 10.53 -15.75
C LYS A 128 9.10 11.05 -15.16
N LEU A 129 10.13 10.20 -15.11
CA LEU A 129 11.46 10.57 -14.62
C LEU A 129 12.39 11.10 -15.72
N SER A 130 11.90 11.20 -16.96
CA SER A 130 12.64 11.62 -18.17
C SER A 130 13.93 10.82 -18.38
N VAL A 131 13.87 9.50 -18.22
CA VAL A 131 15.02 8.58 -18.29
C VAL A 131 14.66 7.39 -19.18
N SER A 132 15.65 6.79 -19.84
CA SER A 132 15.44 5.55 -20.57
C SER A 132 15.15 4.38 -19.62
N GLU A 133 14.33 3.42 -20.05
CA GLU A 133 13.97 2.25 -19.23
C GLU A 133 15.21 1.48 -18.73
N SER A 134 16.23 1.36 -19.60
CA SER A 134 17.53 0.75 -19.27
C SER A 134 18.27 1.44 -18.10
N ASN A 135 18.09 2.75 -17.93
CA ASN A 135 18.74 3.55 -16.90
C ASN A 135 17.85 3.77 -15.67
N LEU A 136 16.59 3.35 -15.71
CA LEU A 136 15.62 3.55 -14.62
C LEU A 136 16.12 2.93 -13.31
N ILE A 137 16.51 1.66 -13.36
CA ILE A 137 17.01 0.93 -12.17
C ILE A 137 18.28 1.60 -11.63
N LYS A 138 19.18 2.05 -12.51
CA LYS A 138 20.41 2.75 -12.11
C LYS A 138 20.09 4.07 -11.39
N LYS A 139 19.10 4.82 -11.88
CA LYS A 139 18.64 6.06 -11.24
C LYS A 139 18.01 5.78 -9.87
N LEU A 140 17.13 4.79 -9.76
CA LEU A 140 16.48 4.40 -8.50
C LEU A 140 17.47 3.82 -7.47
N ARG A 141 18.56 3.20 -7.92
CA ARG A 141 19.61 2.67 -7.06
C ARG A 141 20.23 3.75 -6.17
N THR A 142 20.36 4.98 -6.66
CA THR A 142 20.87 6.12 -5.86
C THR A 142 20.04 6.42 -4.59
N LEU A 143 18.74 6.10 -4.60
CA LEU A 143 17.86 6.23 -3.44
C LEU A 143 17.77 4.93 -2.63
N THR A 144 17.89 3.80 -3.30
CA THR A 144 17.81 2.46 -2.68
C THR A 144 19.05 2.22 -1.81
N ASP A 145 20.24 2.55 -2.32
CA ASP A 145 21.51 2.40 -1.60
C ASP A 145 21.56 3.29 -0.35
N ALA A 146 20.94 4.47 -0.43
CA ALA A 146 20.77 5.39 0.70
C ALA A 146 19.65 5.00 1.67
N LYS A 147 18.98 3.85 1.46
CA LYS A 147 17.85 3.35 2.26
C LYS A 147 16.70 4.37 2.37
N LEU A 148 16.49 5.18 1.33
CA LEU A 148 15.39 6.15 1.24
C LEU A 148 14.16 5.55 0.53
N LEU A 149 14.36 4.45 -0.20
CA LEU A 149 13.37 3.85 -1.07
C LEU A 149 13.56 2.32 -1.13
N ILE A 150 12.46 1.58 -1.21
CA ILE A 150 12.43 0.13 -1.45
C ILE A 150 11.71 -0.09 -2.78
N VAL A 151 12.38 -0.75 -3.72
CA VAL A 151 11.80 -1.15 -5.00
C VAL A 151 11.43 -2.63 -4.93
N ARG A 152 10.22 -2.96 -5.36
CA ARG A 152 9.76 -4.34 -5.61
C ARG A 152 9.36 -4.49 -7.07
N THR A 153 9.78 -5.60 -7.66
CA THR A 153 9.55 -5.93 -9.07
C THR A 153 8.90 -7.30 -9.19
N SER A 154 8.85 -7.87 -10.38
CA SER A 154 8.29 -9.21 -10.61
C SER A 154 8.97 -10.30 -9.77
N ARG A 155 10.25 -10.15 -9.46
CA ARG A 155 10.99 -11.06 -8.56
C ARG A 155 10.41 -11.11 -7.14
N ASP A 156 9.68 -10.08 -6.74
CA ASP A 156 9.09 -9.91 -5.42
C ASP A 156 7.57 -10.20 -5.41
N GLY A 157 7.05 -10.80 -6.49
CA GLY A 157 5.64 -11.16 -6.63
C GLY A 157 4.75 -10.05 -7.19
N ILE A 158 5.31 -9.01 -7.80
CA ILE A 158 4.56 -7.99 -8.56
C ILE A 158 4.29 -8.48 -10.00
N ARG A 159 3.25 -7.98 -10.67
CA ARG A 159 2.99 -8.28 -12.09
C ARG A 159 4.19 -7.89 -12.96
N THR A 160 4.50 -8.69 -13.97
CA THR A 160 5.60 -8.42 -14.91
C THR A 160 5.40 -7.09 -15.62
N GLY A 161 6.47 -6.29 -15.72
CA GLY A 161 6.43 -4.95 -16.31
C GLY A 161 5.99 -3.85 -15.34
N GLU A 162 5.56 -4.21 -14.13
CA GLU A 162 5.14 -3.28 -13.09
C GLU A 162 6.14 -3.21 -11.95
N MET A 163 6.05 -2.12 -11.18
CA MET A 163 6.90 -1.86 -10.04
C MET A 163 6.06 -1.36 -8.88
N LYS A 164 6.41 -1.83 -7.68
CA LYS A 164 5.95 -1.27 -6.42
C LYS A 164 7.11 -0.53 -5.78
N ILE A 165 6.97 0.77 -5.63
CA ILE A 165 7.96 1.63 -4.99
C ILE A 165 7.41 2.06 -3.63
N ILE A 166 8.20 1.86 -2.58
CA ILE A 166 7.87 2.27 -1.22
C ILE A 166 8.91 3.30 -0.80
N ILE A 167 8.47 4.52 -0.52
CA ILE A 167 9.34 5.62 -0.08
C ILE A 167 9.39 5.62 1.44
N ASN A 168 10.49 6.06 2.04
CA ASN A 168 10.56 6.22 3.49
C ASN A 168 9.41 7.14 3.98
N PRO A 169 8.55 6.67 4.90
CA PRO A 169 7.36 7.41 5.35
C PRO A 169 7.71 8.69 6.11
N ARG A 170 8.97 8.85 6.57
CA ARG A 170 9.44 10.11 7.15
C ARG A 170 9.63 11.22 6.11
N LEU A 171 9.89 10.85 4.86
CA LEU A 171 10.13 11.79 3.76
C LEU A 171 8.83 12.15 3.04
N ILE A 172 8.09 11.12 2.63
CA ILE A 172 6.88 11.25 1.83
C ILE A 172 5.84 10.29 2.39
N PHE A 173 4.72 10.85 2.87
CA PHE A 173 3.59 10.07 3.34
C PHE A 173 2.29 10.87 3.18
N ARG A 174 1.26 10.20 2.67
CA ARG A 174 -0.09 10.75 2.50
C ARG A 174 -1.10 9.93 3.30
N GLY A 175 -1.51 10.45 4.44
CA GLY A 175 -2.46 9.79 5.34
C GLY A 175 -2.36 10.40 6.74
N SER A 176 -3.06 9.81 7.72
CA SER A 176 -3.01 10.27 9.10
C SER A 176 -1.62 10.08 9.73
N ASP A 177 -1.30 10.92 10.73
CA ASP A 177 -0.05 10.81 11.48
C ASP A 177 0.09 9.47 12.20
N GLU A 178 -1.00 8.93 12.75
CA GLU A 178 -1.04 7.60 13.37
C GLU A 178 -0.65 6.50 12.39
N ALA A 179 -1.13 6.59 11.14
CA ALA A 179 -0.73 5.67 10.09
C ALA A 179 0.74 5.85 9.76
N ARG A 180 1.22 7.10 9.62
CA ARG A 180 2.63 7.41 9.33
C ARG A 180 3.55 6.78 10.37
N GLU A 181 3.25 6.90 11.65
CA GLU A 181 4.03 6.30 12.73
C GLU A 181 4.07 4.77 12.65
N ARG A 182 2.96 4.13 12.31
CA ARG A 182 2.89 2.67 12.11
C ARG A 182 3.81 2.22 10.98
N TYR A 183 3.78 2.94 9.86
CA TYR A 183 4.66 2.66 8.72
C TYR A 183 6.12 2.97 9.04
N MET A 184 6.40 4.01 9.84
CA MET A 184 7.75 4.32 10.29
C MET A 184 8.31 3.22 11.20
N LYS A 185 7.51 2.70 12.13
CA LYS A 185 7.87 1.53 12.94
C LYS A 185 8.17 0.33 12.05
N TRP A 186 7.36 0.06 11.02
CA TRP A 186 7.60 -1.03 10.08
C TRP A 186 8.89 -0.84 9.28
N TRP A 187 9.18 0.38 8.81
CA TRP A 187 10.37 0.70 8.02
C TRP A 187 11.67 0.42 8.77
N TYR A 188 11.72 0.75 10.06
CA TYR A 188 12.90 0.59 10.91
C TYR A 188 12.89 -0.70 11.74
N ARG A 189 11.91 -1.59 11.53
CA ARG A 189 11.97 -2.92 12.14
C ARG A 189 13.22 -3.64 11.63
N PRO A 190 14.05 -4.19 12.52
CA PRO A 190 15.13 -5.07 12.10
C PRO A 190 14.50 -6.20 11.29
N THR A 191 14.85 -6.31 10.01
CA THR A 191 14.64 -7.55 9.28
C THR A 191 15.57 -8.58 9.90
N CYS A 192 15.12 -9.26 10.96
CA CYS A 192 15.85 -10.40 11.51
C CYS A 192 16.17 -11.35 10.35
N SER A 193 17.47 -11.53 10.17
CA SER A 193 18.15 -12.38 9.22
C SER A 193 17.56 -13.80 9.14
N LEU A 194 17.13 -14.20 7.94
CA LEU A 194 17.15 -15.61 7.52
C LEU A 194 17.77 -15.71 6.14
N ARG A 195 19.09 -15.52 6.10
CA ARG A 195 19.99 -16.18 5.15
C ARG A 195 21.31 -16.45 5.86
N THR A 196 21.27 -17.40 6.78
CA THR A 196 22.48 -18.15 7.15
C THR A 196 22.51 -19.37 6.23
N SER A 197 23.01 -19.19 5.01
CA SER A 197 23.46 -20.32 4.22
C SER A 197 24.87 -20.67 4.67
N GLU A 198 24.94 -21.75 5.44
CA GLU A 198 26.02 -22.75 5.59
C GLU A 198 27.42 -22.41 5.06
N ALA A 199 28.42 -22.52 5.95
CA ALA A 199 29.74 -23.02 5.58
C ALA A 199 30.24 -23.98 6.67
N ASN A 200 30.25 -25.26 6.30
CA ASN A 200 30.95 -26.33 6.99
C ASN A 200 32.40 -25.92 7.31
N THR A 201 32.84 -26.11 8.54
CA THR A 201 34.21 -26.57 8.82
C THR A 201 34.21 -27.42 10.08
N SER A 202 33.74 -28.65 9.93
CA SER A 202 34.05 -29.74 10.86
C SER A 202 35.53 -30.10 10.76
N GLY A 203 36.26 -29.94 11.86
CA GLY A 203 37.34 -30.83 12.29
C GLY A 203 38.60 -30.95 11.43
N SER A 204 39.67 -30.31 11.88
CA SER A 204 41.01 -30.92 11.84
C SER A 204 41.88 -30.30 12.94
N THR A 205 41.84 -30.93 14.10
CA THR A 205 42.76 -30.78 15.22
C THR A 205 44.16 -31.18 14.77
N GLY A 206 45.15 -30.28 14.95
CA GLY A 206 46.56 -30.56 14.71
C GLY A 206 47.41 -29.63 15.56
N ALA A 207 47.75 -30.10 16.76
CA ALA A 207 48.54 -29.40 17.76
C ALA A 207 49.97 -29.11 17.27
N ILE A 208 50.48 -27.90 17.57
CA ILE A 208 51.92 -27.68 17.71
C ILE A 208 52.15 -26.84 18.97
N ALA A 209 52.85 -27.48 19.92
CA ALA A 209 53.30 -26.93 21.18
C ALA A 209 54.38 -25.85 20.98
N ARG A 210 54.33 -24.80 21.81
CA ARG A 210 55.46 -23.90 22.06
C ARG A 210 56.13 -24.33 23.36
N ALA A 211 57.42 -24.62 23.28
CA ALA A 211 58.33 -24.62 24.42
C ALA A 211 59.71 -24.12 23.96
N ALA A 212 60.27 -23.22 24.77
CA ALA A 212 61.59 -22.57 24.69
C ALA A 212 61.80 -21.53 23.57
#